data_AF-A0A2V7XJN5-F1
#
_entry.id   AF-A0A2V7XJN5-F1
#
_cell.length_a   1.000
_cell.length_b   1.000
_cell.length_c   1.000
_cell.angle_alpha   90.00
_cell.angle_beta   90.00
_cell.angle_gamma   90.00
#
_symmetry.space_group_name_H-M   'P 1'
#
loop_
_entity.id
_entity.type
_entity.pdbx_description
1 polymer ?
#
loop_
_entity_poly.entity_id
_entity_poly.type
_entity_poly.pdbx_seq_one_letter_code
_entity_poly.pdbx_strand_id
1 'polypeptide(L)'
;MRKLILVFLFVTNAFAARFDDFFLDKTMRANYFHTGKGGQEIIAMSSVVSDGRWPGSRTRLADTLNLGNYFFEVIDRETNQVIYSRGFASVFGEWVTTDEAKQRAGTFEESVRFPWPKKPVQLVIKKRDKENAFHELFSTLIDPNSRFVNPADRPPAGKVWSVIDNGLPPAKVDILVIGEGYNEAELPKFHRDVQRMVGKLFDTEPFKSRKSDFNV
;
A
#
# COMPACT_ATOMS: atom_id res chain seq x y z
N MET A 1 -15.01 -0.44 59.73
CA MET A 1 -13.92 -1.10 58.96
C MET A 1 -14.07 -0.71 57.50
N ARG A 2 -13.25 0.23 57.01
CA ARG A 2 -13.33 0.79 55.66
C ARG A 2 -12.49 -0.10 54.72
N LYS A 3 -13.14 -0.86 53.83
CA LYS A 3 -12.45 -1.69 52.83
C LYS A 3 -11.89 -0.79 51.73
N LEU A 4 -10.57 -0.76 51.60
CA LEU A 4 -9.86 -0.09 50.51
C LEU A 4 -9.89 -1.03 49.30
N ILE A 5 -10.61 -0.65 48.24
CA ILE A 5 -10.61 -1.37 46.96
C ILE A 5 -9.44 -0.83 46.14
N LEU A 6 -8.40 -1.64 45.96
CA LEU A 6 -7.31 -1.34 45.04
C LEU A 6 -7.77 -1.68 43.62
N VAL A 7 -8.01 -0.66 42.79
CA VAL A 7 -8.27 -0.83 41.36
C VAL A 7 -6.91 -0.94 40.67
N PHE A 8 -6.57 -2.14 40.19
CA PHE A 8 -5.44 -2.35 39.29
C PHE A 8 -5.84 -1.84 37.90
N LEU A 9 -5.32 -0.67 37.50
CA LEU A 9 -5.35 -0.21 36.12
C LEU A 9 -4.40 -1.10 35.31
N PHE A 10 -4.94 -2.05 34.54
CA PHE A 10 -4.17 -2.73 33.50
C PHE A 10 -3.90 -1.73 32.38
N VAL A 11 -2.70 -1.17 32.34
CA VAL A 11 -2.20 -0.44 31.17
C VAL A 11 -1.93 -1.48 30.09
N THR A 12 -2.86 -1.66 29.15
CA THR A 12 -2.62 -2.42 27.94
C THR A 12 -1.61 -1.64 27.10
N ASN A 13 -0.33 -2.02 27.18
CA ASN A 13 0.63 -1.61 26.17
C ASN A 13 0.12 -2.16 24.84
N ALA A 14 -0.33 -1.27 23.95
CA ALA A 14 -0.58 -1.62 22.57
C ALA A 14 0.72 -2.21 22.01
N PHE A 15 0.75 -3.52 21.82
CA PHE A 15 1.86 -4.18 21.15
C PHE A 15 1.88 -3.63 19.72
N ALA A 16 2.79 -2.69 19.45
CA ALA A 16 3.12 -2.36 18.08
C ALA A 16 3.70 -3.65 17.47
N ALA A 17 2.98 -4.23 16.49
CA ALA A 17 3.46 -5.39 15.76
C ALA A 17 4.88 -5.11 15.27
N ARG A 18 5.85 -5.98 15.62
CA ARG A 18 7.20 -5.86 15.08
C ARG A 18 7.20 -6.52 13.71
N PHE A 19 7.82 -5.87 12.73
CA PHE A 19 7.84 -6.36 11.35
C PHE A 19 8.31 -7.82 11.30
N ASP A 20 9.42 -8.13 11.96
CA ASP A 20 10.04 -9.45 11.91
C ASP A 20 9.23 -10.53 12.65
N ASP A 21 8.19 -10.18 13.42
CA ASP A 21 7.32 -11.18 14.03
C ASP A 21 6.37 -11.78 12.96
N PHE A 22 5.88 -10.95 12.05
CA PHE A 22 4.82 -11.32 11.10
C PHE A 22 5.29 -11.46 9.64
N PHE A 23 6.36 -10.78 9.25
CA PHE A 23 6.70 -10.59 7.85
C PHE A 23 8.15 -10.98 7.50
N LEU A 24 8.34 -11.37 6.24
CA LEU A 24 9.65 -11.48 5.60
C LEU A 24 10.01 -10.15 4.95
N ASP A 25 11.31 -9.88 4.74
CA ASP A 25 11.79 -8.73 3.96
C ASP A 25 11.56 -8.94 2.45
N LYS A 26 10.28 -9.05 2.08
CA LYS A 26 9.77 -9.34 0.74
C LYS A 26 8.41 -8.67 0.58
N THR A 27 8.02 -8.34 -0.64
CA THR A 27 6.76 -7.66 -0.95
C THR A 27 5.77 -8.64 -1.54
N MET A 28 4.60 -8.76 -0.92
CA MET A 28 3.43 -9.37 -1.53
C MET A 28 2.63 -8.30 -2.26
N ARG A 29 2.33 -8.54 -3.54
CA ARG A 29 1.39 -7.74 -4.33
C ARG A 29 0.16 -8.57 -4.64
N ALA A 30 -0.99 -8.11 -4.17
CA ALA A 30 -2.30 -8.65 -4.50
C ALA A 30 -2.93 -7.80 -5.59
N ASN A 31 -3.08 -8.38 -6.79
CA ASN A 31 -3.78 -7.77 -7.91
C ASN A 31 -5.23 -8.21 -7.91
N TYR A 32 -6.13 -7.28 -8.21
CA TYR A 32 -7.56 -7.53 -8.27
C TYR A 32 -8.23 -6.67 -9.33
N PHE A 33 -9.39 -7.12 -9.78
CA PHE A 33 -10.29 -6.33 -10.62
C PHE A 33 -11.32 -5.66 -9.74
N HIS A 34 -11.48 -4.35 -9.91
CA HIS A 34 -12.51 -3.55 -9.27
C HIS A 34 -13.57 -3.20 -10.31
N THR A 35 -14.76 -3.77 -10.17
CA THR A 35 -15.88 -3.59 -11.09
C THR A 35 -17.02 -2.85 -10.42
N GLY A 36 -17.63 -1.90 -11.13
CA GLY A 36 -18.78 -1.15 -10.62
C GLY A 36 -19.85 -0.84 -11.65
N LYS A 37 -21.09 -0.79 -11.19
CA LYS A 37 -22.27 -0.29 -11.94
C LYS A 37 -23.38 0.10 -10.98
N GLY A 38 -24.00 1.26 -11.19
CA GLY A 38 -25.20 1.65 -10.45
C GLY A 38 -25.02 1.70 -8.92
N GLY A 39 -23.85 2.11 -8.44
CA GLY A 39 -23.52 2.18 -7.02
C GLY A 39 -23.10 0.86 -6.37
N GLN A 40 -23.16 -0.26 -7.10
CA GLN A 40 -22.59 -1.53 -6.66
C GLN A 40 -21.12 -1.62 -7.04
N GLU A 41 -20.32 -2.22 -6.17
CA GLU A 41 -18.89 -2.47 -6.34
C GLU A 41 -18.61 -3.94 -6.04
N ILE A 42 -17.77 -4.56 -6.88
CA ILE A 42 -17.35 -5.95 -6.76
C ILE A 42 -15.84 -6.01 -6.96
N ILE A 43 -15.17 -6.73 -6.09
CA ILE A 43 -13.74 -7.04 -6.21
C ILE A 43 -13.57 -8.53 -6.50
N ALA A 44 -12.72 -8.84 -7.49
CA ALA A 44 -12.31 -10.20 -7.82
C ALA A 44 -10.79 -10.30 -7.85
N MET A 45 -10.22 -11.28 -7.14
CA MET A 45 -8.78 -11.51 -7.13
C MET A 45 -8.28 -11.92 -8.52
N SER A 46 -7.19 -11.30 -8.97
CA SER A 46 -6.49 -11.63 -10.21
C SER A 46 -5.28 -12.53 -9.92
N SER A 47 -4.34 -12.05 -9.10
CA SER A 47 -3.12 -12.79 -8.77
C SER A 47 -2.47 -12.30 -7.49
N VAL A 48 -1.64 -13.15 -6.89
CA VAL A 48 -0.78 -12.80 -5.74
C VAL A 48 0.66 -13.14 -6.11
N VAL A 49 1.52 -12.12 -6.16
CA VAL A 49 2.89 -12.23 -6.69
C VAL A 49 3.92 -11.51 -5.81
N SER A 50 5.20 -11.82 -6.00
CA SER A 50 6.31 -11.09 -5.38
C SER A 50 6.79 -9.92 -6.22
N ASP A 51 7.05 -8.78 -5.57
CA ASP A 51 7.78 -7.63 -6.15
C ASP A 51 9.22 -7.53 -5.61
N GLY A 52 9.77 -8.61 -5.04
CA GLY A 52 11.12 -8.62 -4.46
C GLY A 52 11.14 -8.07 -3.04
N ARG A 53 12.26 -7.49 -2.62
CA ARG A 53 12.49 -6.97 -1.26
C ARG A 53 11.42 -5.93 -0.85
N TRP A 54 11.09 -5.84 0.44
CA TRP A 54 10.12 -4.84 0.93
C TRP A 54 10.76 -3.45 0.97
N PRO A 55 10.26 -2.45 0.20
CA PRO A 55 10.83 -1.11 0.21
C PRO A 55 10.23 -0.23 1.30
N GLY A 56 9.03 -0.57 1.82
CA GLY A 56 8.30 0.30 2.73
C GLY A 56 8.80 0.27 4.18
N SER A 57 8.15 1.08 5.01
CA SER A 57 8.45 1.15 6.45
C SER A 57 8.31 -0.22 7.13
N ARG A 58 9.24 -0.51 8.05
CA ARG A 58 9.20 -1.68 8.95
C ARG A 58 8.72 -1.31 10.37
N THR A 59 8.34 -0.05 10.59
CA THR A 59 7.92 0.45 11.92
C THR A 59 6.52 1.05 11.90
N ARG A 60 6.06 1.56 10.76
CA ARG A 60 4.69 2.07 10.56
C ARG A 60 3.86 1.01 9.84
N LEU A 61 3.53 -0.09 10.52
CA LEU A 61 2.82 -1.21 9.89
C LEU A 61 1.32 -0.94 9.76
N ALA A 62 0.68 -0.50 10.85
CA ALA A 62 -0.70 -0.02 10.83
C ALA A 62 -0.74 1.46 10.46
N ASP A 63 -1.56 1.80 9.47
CA ASP A 63 -1.86 3.17 9.10
C ASP A 63 -2.89 3.77 10.08
N THR A 64 -2.52 4.89 10.70
CA THR A 64 -3.36 5.66 11.62
C THR A 64 -3.81 6.99 11.04
N LEU A 65 -3.42 7.32 9.80
CA LEU A 65 -3.77 8.57 9.13
C LEU A 65 -5.23 8.59 8.70
N ASN A 66 -5.82 7.40 8.46
CA ASN A 66 -7.23 7.27 8.09
C ASN A 66 -7.56 8.17 6.88
N LEU A 67 -6.78 8.06 5.81
CA LEU A 67 -6.94 8.84 4.56
C LEU A 67 -7.39 7.94 3.40
N GLY A 68 -7.89 8.54 2.32
CA GLY A 68 -8.34 7.83 1.12
C GLY A 68 -9.79 7.35 1.18
N ASN A 69 -10.37 7.08 0.01
CA ASN A 69 -11.75 6.58 -0.13
C ASN A 69 -11.84 5.06 0.13
N TYR A 70 -10.70 4.37 0.02
CA TYR A 70 -10.55 2.96 0.30
C TYR A 70 -9.45 2.73 1.34
N PHE A 71 -9.50 1.58 1.99
CA PHE A 71 -8.53 1.17 2.99
C PHE A 71 -8.38 -0.33 2.95
N PHE A 72 -7.17 -0.85 3.11
CA PHE A 72 -6.99 -2.29 3.25
C PHE A 72 -6.29 -2.65 4.55
N GLU A 73 -6.66 -3.81 5.08
CA GLU A 73 -6.07 -4.43 6.26
C GLU A 73 -5.55 -5.82 5.89
N VAL A 74 -4.40 -6.15 6.46
CA VAL A 74 -3.85 -7.50 6.48
C VAL A 74 -3.99 -7.99 7.91
N ILE A 75 -4.81 -9.01 8.10
CA ILE A 75 -5.18 -9.55 9.41
C ILE A 75 -4.52 -10.91 9.57
N ASP A 76 -3.73 -11.09 10.62
CA ASP A 76 -3.15 -12.37 10.98
C ASP A 76 -4.26 -13.35 11.41
N ARG A 77 -4.31 -14.56 10.84
CA ARG A 77 -5.40 -15.49 11.10
C ARG A 77 -5.28 -16.27 12.40
N GLU A 78 -4.10 -16.31 13.00
CA GLU A 78 -3.93 -16.97 14.30
C GLU A 78 -4.44 -16.08 15.45
N THR A 79 -4.12 -14.78 15.38
CA THR A 79 -4.43 -13.81 16.44
C THR A 79 -5.63 -12.92 16.13
N ASN A 80 -6.10 -12.88 14.87
CA ASN A 80 -7.10 -11.95 14.35
C ASN A 80 -6.72 -10.47 14.56
N GLN A 81 -5.43 -10.15 14.62
CA GLN A 81 -4.93 -8.78 14.73
C GLN A 81 -4.61 -8.18 13.36
N VAL A 82 -4.87 -6.89 13.19
CA VAL A 82 -4.38 -6.12 12.04
C VAL A 82 -2.87 -5.96 12.19
N ILE A 83 -2.13 -6.58 11.27
CA ILE A 83 -0.65 -6.59 11.28
C ILE A 83 -0.07 -5.64 10.22
N TYR A 84 -0.87 -5.20 9.25
CA TYR A 84 -0.52 -4.14 8.31
C TYR A 84 -1.79 -3.48 7.75
N SER A 85 -1.75 -2.18 7.47
CA SER A 85 -2.87 -1.49 6.82
C SER A 85 -2.45 -0.24 6.07
N ARG A 86 -3.19 0.17 5.04
CA ARG A 86 -3.00 1.45 4.34
C ARG A 86 -4.31 1.98 3.79
N GLY A 87 -4.49 3.30 3.90
CA GLY A 87 -5.48 4.05 3.13
C GLY A 87 -5.02 4.32 1.70
N PHE A 88 -5.95 4.37 0.75
CA PHE A 88 -5.66 4.70 -0.64
C PHE A 88 -6.87 5.32 -1.36
N ALA A 89 -6.58 5.97 -2.48
CA ALA A 89 -7.55 6.35 -3.50
C ALA A 89 -7.20 5.62 -4.79
N SER A 90 -8.16 5.48 -5.70
CA SER A 90 -7.96 4.77 -6.95
C SER A 90 -8.66 5.45 -8.12
N VAL A 91 -8.17 5.17 -9.33
CA VAL A 91 -8.78 5.67 -10.57
C VAL A 91 -10.23 5.18 -10.70
N PHE A 92 -10.53 3.96 -10.25
CA PHE A 92 -11.91 3.49 -10.17
C PHE A 92 -12.77 4.40 -9.29
N GLY A 93 -12.26 4.78 -8.11
CA GLY A 93 -12.93 5.69 -7.18
C GLY A 93 -13.21 7.09 -7.76
N GLU A 94 -12.40 7.55 -8.71
CA GLU A 94 -12.66 8.76 -9.48
C GLU A 94 -13.70 8.50 -10.58
N TRP A 95 -13.52 7.41 -11.35
CA TRP A 95 -14.37 7.04 -12.48
C TRP A 95 -15.83 6.87 -12.08
N VAL A 96 -16.12 6.30 -10.90
CA VAL A 96 -17.51 6.11 -10.42
C VAL A 96 -18.28 7.41 -10.22
N THR A 97 -17.60 8.56 -10.18
CA THR A 97 -18.24 9.88 -10.08
C THR A 97 -18.59 10.50 -11.44
N THR A 98 -18.20 9.86 -12.54
CA THR A 98 -18.43 10.37 -13.90
C THR A 98 -19.82 10.02 -14.43
N ASP A 99 -20.27 10.73 -15.47
CA ASP A 99 -21.51 10.38 -16.16
C ASP A 99 -21.42 9.05 -16.91
N GLU A 100 -20.22 8.64 -17.33
CA GLU A 100 -20.00 7.34 -17.97
C GLU A 100 -20.37 6.17 -17.03
N ALA A 101 -20.02 6.28 -15.75
CA ALA A 101 -20.33 5.26 -14.75
C ALA A 101 -21.84 5.09 -14.49
N LYS A 102 -22.66 6.08 -14.86
CA LYS A 102 -24.13 5.97 -14.83
C LYS A 102 -24.67 5.15 -15.99
N GLN A 103 -23.94 5.07 -17.10
CA GLN A 103 -24.40 4.47 -18.34
C GLN A 103 -23.94 3.01 -18.51
N ARG A 104 -22.74 2.67 -18.02
CA ARG A 104 -22.16 1.32 -18.20
C ARG A 104 -21.44 0.81 -16.96
N ALA A 105 -21.22 -0.50 -16.92
CA ALA A 105 -20.26 -1.09 -16.00
C ALA A 105 -18.83 -0.73 -16.44
N GLY A 106 -17.93 -0.60 -15.47
CA GLY A 106 -16.49 -0.42 -15.68
C GLY A 106 -15.70 -1.35 -14.78
N THR A 107 -14.58 -1.85 -15.29
CA THR A 107 -13.65 -2.72 -14.58
C THR A 107 -12.25 -2.17 -14.70
N PHE A 108 -11.56 -2.05 -13.57
CA PHE A 108 -10.20 -1.52 -13.46
C PHE A 108 -9.31 -2.56 -12.79
N GLU A 109 -8.08 -2.71 -13.28
CA GLU A 109 -7.07 -3.52 -12.60
C GLU A 109 -6.36 -2.67 -11.56
N GLU A 110 -6.34 -3.16 -10.33
CA GLU A 110 -5.74 -2.48 -9.18
C GLU A 110 -4.84 -3.44 -8.43
N SER A 111 -3.93 -2.89 -7.61
CA SER A 111 -3.06 -3.71 -6.78
C SER A 111 -2.78 -3.06 -5.45
N VAL A 112 -2.73 -3.87 -4.40
CA VAL A 112 -2.22 -3.47 -3.07
C VAL A 112 -0.93 -4.22 -2.79
N ARG A 113 0.01 -3.53 -2.14
CA ARG A 113 1.33 -4.05 -1.78
C ARG A 113 1.51 -4.00 -0.27
N PHE A 114 2.00 -5.08 0.31
CA PHE A 114 2.29 -5.19 1.73
C PHE A 114 3.46 -6.15 1.98
N PRO A 115 4.10 -6.14 3.16
CA PRO A 115 5.18 -7.07 3.46
C PRO A 115 4.68 -8.52 3.41
N TRP A 116 5.53 -9.44 2.94
CA TRP A 116 5.18 -10.83 2.74
C TRP A 116 4.93 -11.52 4.08
N PRO A 117 3.70 -12.00 4.38
CA PRO A 117 3.39 -12.62 5.66
C PRO A 117 4.04 -14.00 5.79
N LYS A 118 4.45 -14.34 7.01
CA LYS A 118 5.01 -15.67 7.35
C LYS A 118 3.94 -16.76 7.45
N LYS A 119 2.70 -16.35 7.72
CA LYS A 119 1.55 -17.21 8.00
C LYS A 119 0.33 -16.78 7.18
N PRO A 120 -0.73 -17.61 7.07
CA PRO A 120 -1.96 -17.21 6.40
C PRO A 120 -2.57 -15.93 7.01
N VAL A 121 -3.03 -15.04 6.13
CA VAL A 121 -3.65 -13.76 6.47
C VAL A 121 -5.02 -13.61 5.81
N GLN A 122 -5.87 -12.76 6.36
CA GLN A 122 -7.02 -12.21 5.63
C GLN A 122 -6.66 -10.84 5.08
N LEU A 123 -6.82 -10.65 3.77
CA LEU A 123 -6.83 -9.33 3.16
C LEU A 123 -8.27 -8.83 3.19
N VAL A 124 -8.50 -7.67 3.78
CA VAL A 124 -9.80 -6.98 3.79
C VAL A 124 -9.63 -5.65 3.07
N ILE A 125 -10.48 -5.38 2.08
CA ILE A 125 -10.59 -4.06 1.43
C ILE A 125 -11.90 -3.43 1.89
N LYS A 126 -11.81 -2.18 2.34
CA LYS A 126 -12.91 -1.37 2.87
C LYS A 126 -13.11 -0.13 2.02
N LYS A 127 -14.35 0.37 2.00
CA LYS A 127 -14.75 1.60 1.34
C LYS A 127 -15.37 2.55 2.35
N ARG A 128 -15.16 3.86 2.19
CA ARG A 128 -15.90 4.87 2.96
C ARG A 128 -17.35 5.01 2.51
N ASP A 129 -18.24 5.13 3.48
CA ASP A 129 -19.59 5.66 3.26
C ASP A 129 -19.60 7.20 3.23
N LYS A 130 -20.81 7.76 3.20
CA LYS A 130 -21.03 9.22 3.15
C LYS A 130 -20.70 9.90 4.49
N GLU A 131 -20.73 9.12 5.57
CA GLU A 131 -20.39 9.51 6.93
C GLU A 131 -18.88 9.36 7.21
N ASN A 132 -18.08 9.02 6.20
CA ASN A 132 -16.65 8.75 6.25
C ASN A 132 -16.25 7.53 7.10
N ALA A 133 -17.18 6.62 7.41
CA ALA A 133 -16.89 5.36 8.07
C ALA A 133 -16.48 4.29 7.05
N PHE A 134 -15.47 3.49 7.40
CA PHE A 134 -15.03 2.37 6.57
C PHE A 134 -15.89 1.13 6.80
N HIS A 135 -16.43 0.58 5.71
CA HIS A 135 -17.16 -0.69 5.69
C HIS A 135 -16.43 -1.69 4.81
N GLU A 136 -16.51 -2.97 5.17
CA GLU A 136 -15.96 -4.05 4.35
C GLU A 136 -16.65 -4.07 2.99
N LEU A 137 -15.83 -3.99 1.93
CA LEU A 137 -16.24 -4.16 0.55
C LEU A 137 -15.89 -5.57 0.05
N PHE A 138 -14.77 -6.11 0.52
CA PHE A 138 -14.24 -7.39 0.07
C PHE A 138 -13.32 -7.98 1.12
N SER A 139 -13.30 -9.30 1.23
CA SER A 139 -12.26 -10.00 1.95
C SER A 139 -11.90 -11.35 1.33
N THR A 140 -10.65 -11.76 1.52
CA THR A 140 -10.14 -13.06 1.06
C THR A 140 -9.05 -13.59 1.98
N LEU A 141 -8.92 -14.92 2.05
CA LEU A 141 -7.80 -15.57 2.72
C LEU A 141 -6.63 -15.74 1.75
N ILE A 142 -5.44 -15.39 2.19
CA ILE A 142 -4.20 -15.58 1.45
C ILE A 142 -3.27 -16.44 2.32
N ASP A 143 -3.01 -17.67 1.85
CA ASP A 143 -1.94 -18.51 2.38
C ASP A 143 -0.66 -18.26 1.57
N PRO A 144 0.42 -17.70 2.19
CA PRO A 144 1.66 -17.38 1.48
C PRO A 144 2.36 -18.60 0.87
N ASN A 145 2.03 -19.82 1.29
CA ASN A 145 2.60 -21.08 0.77
C ASN A 145 1.66 -21.79 -0.22
N SER A 146 0.51 -21.20 -0.54
CA SER A 146 -0.44 -21.75 -1.49
C SER A 146 0.13 -21.81 -2.91
N ARG A 147 -0.23 -22.84 -3.68
CA ARG A 147 0.10 -22.96 -5.11
C ARG A 147 -0.46 -21.83 -5.99
N PHE A 148 -1.41 -21.05 -5.48
CA PHE A 148 -2.00 -19.89 -6.17
C PHE A 148 -1.25 -18.58 -5.88
N VAL A 149 -0.24 -18.62 -5.02
CA VAL A 149 0.66 -17.51 -4.72
C VAL A 149 1.99 -17.77 -5.42
N ASN A 150 2.50 -16.78 -6.14
CA ASN A 150 3.81 -16.87 -6.78
C ASN A 150 4.87 -16.11 -5.96
N PRO A 151 5.72 -16.82 -5.18
CA PRO A 151 6.78 -16.19 -4.40
C PRO A 151 8.03 -15.89 -5.23
N ALA A 152 8.11 -16.26 -6.51
CA ALA A 152 9.27 -15.95 -7.33
C ALA A 152 9.36 -14.44 -7.59
N ASP A 153 10.54 -13.88 -7.36
CA ASP A 153 10.79 -12.47 -7.66
C ASP A 153 10.81 -12.25 -9.16
N ARG A 154 10.19 -11.16 -9.61
CA ARG A 154 10.24 -10.78 -11.02
C ARG A 154 11.65 -10.34 -11.38
N PRO A 155 12.15 -10.72 -12.57
CA PRO A 155 13.40 -10.15 -13.06
C PRO A 155 13.25 -8.64 -13.23
N PRO A 156 14.34 -7.86 -13.05
CA PRO A 156 14.30 -6.42 -13.28
C PRO A 156 13.77 -6.09 -14.68
N ALA A 157 12.79 -5.19 -14.75
CA ALA A 157 12.18 -4.77 -16.02
C ALA A 157 13.04 -3.78 -16.83
N GLY A 158 14.10 -3.25 -16.22
CA GLY A 158 14.97 -2.27 -16.85
C GLY A 158 16.10 -1.81 -15.91
N LYS A 159 16.88 -0.85 -16.40
CA LYS A 159 17.92 -0.18 -15.60
C LYS A 159 17.29 0.97 -14.82
N VAL A 160 17.70 1.12 -13.56
CA VAL A 160 17.30 2.22 -12.70
C VAL A 160 18.48 3.17 -12.54
N TRP A 161 18.23 4.47 -12.58
CA TRP A 161 19.19 5.51 -12.30
C TRP A 161 18.74 6.28 -11.05
N SER A 162 19.58 6.28 -10.01
CA SER A 162 19.32 7.03 -8.78
C SER A 162 19.56 8.51 -8.99
N VAL A 163 18.54 9.33 -8.73
CA VAL A 163 18.59 10.79 -8.79
C VAL A 163 18.95 11.36 -7.42
N ILE A 164 18.38 10.77 -6.36
CA ILE A 164 18.66 11.10 -4.95
C ILE A 164 18.77 9.80 -4.17
N ASP A 165 19.90 9.61 -3.48
CA ASP A 165 20.12 8.48 -2.56
C ASP A 165 20.50 9.04 -1.19
N ASN A 166 19.59 8.90 -0.23
CA ASN A 166 19.77 9.34 1.15
C ASN A 166 19.84 8.15 2.14
N GLY A 167 19.90 6.91 1.66
CA GLY A 167 20.03 5.71 2.47
C GLY A 167 19.02 4.60 2.13
N LEU A 168 18.88 3.64 3.05
CA LEU A 168 18.11 2.42 2.80
C LEU A 168 16.60 2.69 2.63
N PRO A 169 15.93 2.06 1.64
CA PRO A 169 14.51 2.27 1.35
C PRO A 169 13.56 2.17 2.57
N PRO A 170 13.69 1.17 3.47
CA PRO A 170 12.77 1.07 4.61
C PRO A 170 12.83 2.23 5.62
N ALA A 171 13.85 3.08 5.53
CA ALA A 171 14.05 4.28 6.35
C ALA A 171 13.74 5.59 5.62
N LYS A 172 13.31 5.53 4.36
CA LYS A 172 13.07 6.67 3.48
C LYS A 172 11.70 6.57 2.81
N VAL A 173 11.31 7.63 2.12
CA VAL A 173 10.22 7.61 1.16
C VAL A 173 10.84 7.43 -0.21
N ASP A 174 10.70 6.24 -0.79
CA ASP A 174 11.21 5.93 -2.12
C ASP A 174 10.19 6.28 -3.21
N ILE A 175 10.57 7.20 -4.10
CA ILE A 175 9.76 7.64 -5.24
C ILE A 175 10.40 7.07 -6.50
N LEU A 176 9.68 6.23 -7.24
CA LEU A 176 10.11 5.79 -8.58
C LEU A 176 9.47 6.69 -9.65
N VAL A 177 10.31 7.34 -10.45
CA VAL A 177 9.83 8.07 -11.64
C VAL A 177 9.93 7.16 -12.87
N ILE A 178 8.80 6.90 -13.52
CA ILE A 178 8.71 6.06 -14.72
C ILE A 178 8.52 6.97 -15.94
N GLY A 179 9.34 6.76 -16.96
CA GLY A 179 9.18 7.44 -18.25
C GLY A 179 8.13 6.75 -19.11
N GLU A 180 7.09 7.47 -19.49
CA GLU A 180 6.07 7.03 -20.43
C GLU A 180 6.19 7.86 -21.72
N GLY A 181 6.17 7.21 -22.89
CA GLY A 181 6.26 7.89 -24.18
C GLY A 181 7.67 8.35 -24.61
N TYR A 182 8.73 7.94 -23.90
CA TYR A 182 10.12 8.16 -24.31
C TYR A 182 10.70 6.89 -24.95
N ASN A 183 11.40 7.03 -26.08
CA ASN A 183 12.22 5.93 -26.60
C ASN A 183 13.66 5.96 -26.06
N GLU A 184 14.46 4.93 -26.37
CA GLU A 184 15.84 4.79 -25.85
C GLU A 184 16.76 5.95 -26.23
N ALA A 185 16.61 6.50 -27.45
CA ALA A 185 17.40 7.66 -27.89
C ALA A 185 17.04 8.94 -27.13
N GLU A 186 15.87 8.98 -26.49
CA GLU A 186 15.40 10.11 -25.68
C GLU A 186 15.78 9.99 -24.20
N LEU A 187 16.51 8.97 -23.76
CA LEU A 187 16.97 8.84 -22.36
C LEU A 187 17.66 10.11 -21.82
N PRO A 188 18.52 10.82 -22.59
CA PRO A 188 19.09 12.09 -22.11
C PRO A 188 18.03 13.18 -21.87
N LYS A 189 16.95 13.20 -22.65
CA LYS A 189 15.82 14.12 -22.45
C LYS A 189 15.00 13.71 -21.23
N PHE A 190 14.68 12.43 -21.08
CA PHE A 190 14.02 11.89 -19.90
C PHE A 190 14.77 12.25 -18.61
N HIS A 191 16.09 12.05 -18.57
CA HIS A 191 16.88 12.40 -17.39
C HIS A 191 16.81 13.90 -17.03
N ARG A 192 16.84 14.79 -18.04
CA ARG A 192 16.66 16.23 -17.81
C ARG A 192 15.27 16.57 -17.29
N ASP A 193 14.23 15.90 -17.80
CA ASP A 193 12.86 16.09 -17.34
C ASP A 193 12.69 15.63 -15.89
N VAL A 194 13.25 14.46 -15.54
CA VAL A 194 13.25 13.96 -14.16
C VAL A 194 13.96 14.95 -13.23
N GLN A 195 15.17 15.41 -13.57
CA GLN A 195 15.89 16.40 -12.76
C GLN A 195 15.09 17.68 -12.55
N ARG A 196 14.45 18.18 -13.61
CA ARG A 196 13.61 19.40 -13.54
C ARG A 196 12.39 19.21 -12.65
N MET A 197 11.69 18.07 -12.76
CA MET A 197 10.48 17.81 -11.97
C MET A 197 10.80 17.51 -10.50
N VAL A 198 11.80 16.67 -10.26
CA VAL A 198 12.29 16.33 -8.92
C VAL A 198 12.87 17.58 -8.24
N GLY A 199 13.58 18.43 -8.99
CA GLY A 199 14.04 19.73 -8.51
C GLY A 199 12.90 20.59 -7.99
N LYS A 200 11.84 20.78 -8.80
CA LYS A 200 10.65 21.55 -8.39
C LYS A 200 9.96 21.00 -7.14
N LEU A 201 9.85 19.67 -7.02
CA LEU A 201 9.29 19.03 -5.83
C LEU A 201 10.09 19.46 -4.59
N PHE A 202 11.42 19.35 -4.63
CA PHE A 202 12.31 19.66 -3.51
C PHE A 202 12.68 21.15 -3.37
N ASP A 203 12.15 22.02 -4.23
CA ASP A 203 12.17 23.48 -4.02
C ASP A 203 10.93 23.96 -3.24
N THR A 204 9.95 23.08 -3.02
CA THR A 204 8.66 23.39 -2.39
C THR A 204 8.61 22.85 -0.95
N GLU A 205 8.18 23.64 0.02
CA GLU A 205 7.94 23.15 1.39
C GLU A 205 6.64 22.32 1.48
N PRO A 206 6.58 21.27 2.33
CA PRO A 206 7.61 20.82 3.27
C PRO A 206 8.66 19.88 2.66
N PHE A 207 8.60 19.54 1.36
CA PHE A 207 9.53 18.60 0.73
C PHE A 207 10.97 19.12 0.76
N LYS A 208 11.17 20.42 0.56
CA LYS A 208 12.47 21.09 0.56
C LYS A 208 13.24 20.83 1.86
N SER A 209 12.65 21.19 3.01
CA SER A 209 13.28 20.96 4.32
C SER A 209 13.41 19.48 4.69
N ARG A 210 12.62 18.60 4.04
CA ARG A 210 12.58 17.16 4.30
C ARG A 210 13.29 16.33 3.22
N LYS A 211 14.04 16.95 2.31
CA LYS A 211 14.66 16.26 1.16
C LYS A 211 15.49 15.04 1.55
N SER A 212 16.17 15.08 2.70
CA SER A 212 16.97 13.97 3.23
C SER A 212 16.16 12.73 3.62
N ASP A 213 14.84 12.83 3.69
CA ASP A 213 13.93 11.71 4.03
C ASP A 213 13.46 10.93 2.80
N PHE A 214 13.86 11.34 1.58
CA PHE A 214 13.41 10.75 0.33
C PHE A 214 14.57 10.10 -0.44
N ASN A 215 14.25 9.01 -1.15
CA ASN A 215 15.04 8.52 -2.26
C ASN A 215 14.24 8.73 -3.55
N VAL A 216 14.93 9.01 -4.65
CA VAL A 216 14.31 9.16 -5.98
C VAL A 216 15.15 8.46 -7.04
#